data_AF-A0A971JDU2-F1
#
_entry.id   AF-A0A971JDU2-F1
#
_cell.length_a   1.000
_cell.length_b   1.000
_cell.length_c   1.000
_cell.angle_alpha   90.00
_cell.angle_beta   90.00
_cell.angle_gamma   90.00
#
_symmetry.space_group_name_H-M   'P 1'
#
loop_
_entity.id
_entity.type
_entity.pdbx_description
1 polymer ?
#
loop_
_entity_poly.entity_id
_entity_poly.type
_entity_poly.pdbx_seq_one_letter_code
_entity_poly.pdbx_strand_id
1 'polypeptide(L)'
;ADEIFQEEGYDFLHDVKNTSVTDGQINIFRTEKAALLMHAASLEEVKQYSAMAYGPPKNIPQLFPILIQQKTGEEVFFANMYEDVVNGAEGRIKSITAVSTNRFEAIFKDGRKMNIDLSEGVEVVQDGILEKTEYEKKIEIDTDISYECWIDYRTDKNTPVCIAMKNHNSYEKESDLFDKKIHLDAYQYEIFRFPINQKGVSIENGFLKVAYSVNRKPFVKKIVNTFEYDRSEPINEADLKKNLFINDESAISRAERRWKGEDDLSASGSIFVSSDKSLTIVLNVKDDNVLFSGGKYEYDNDNIQLYFNRRREEFRNVDVLTDQVYSIMLKGGSNGNVSKAIAMTKCVKDITGISLSMNKTDTGYDMCADIPFHCIGGKPSKGEIWGFDLVISDRDCGVRRELIAYWSGALPKERTYMCGEDDHDPRRFGLLMF
;
A
#
# COMPACT_ATOMS: atom_id res chain seq x y z
N ALA A 1 -26.41 -15.04 -5.14
CA ALA A 1 -25.40 -14.09 -5.65
C ALA A 1 -25.18 -13.00 -4.60
N ASP A 2 -26.26 -12.41 -4.09
CA ASP A 2 -26.21 -11.25 -3.18
C ASP A 2 -25.44 -11.46 -1.86
N GLU A 3 -25.43 -12.67 -1.27
CA GLU A 3 -24.70 -12.91 -0.01
C GLU A 3 -23.17 -12.82 -0.16
N ILE A 4 -22.57 -13.41 -1.21
CA ILE A 4 -21.11 -13.40 -1.42
C ILE A 4 -20.60 -11.96 -1.63
N PHE A 5 -21.35 -11.13 -2.38
CA PHE A 5 -20.96 -9.75 -2.63
C PHE A 5 -21.11 -8.86 -1.39
N GLN A 6 -22.10 -9.12 -0.54
CA GLN A 6 -22.25 -8.41 0.73
C GLN A 6 -21.16 -8.81 1.74
N GLU A 7 -20.82 -10.09 1.83
CA GLU A 7 -19.77 -10.59 2.73
C GLU A 7 -18.37 -10.09 2.33
N GLU A 8 -18.06 -10.03 1.03
CA GLU A 8 -16.76 -9.58 0.53
C GLU A 8 -16.64 -8.05 0.36
N GLY A 9 -17.75 -7.31 0.50
CA GLY A 9 -17.78 -5.84 0.44
C GLY A 9 -17.76 -5.27 -0.99
N TYR A 10 -18.50 -5.92 -1.89
CA TYR A 10 -18.78 -5.49 -3.27
C TYR A 10 -20.21 -4.94 -3.42
N ASP A 11 -20.77 -4.38 -2.35
CA ASP A 11 -22.09 -3.75 -2.29
C ASP A 11 -22.26 -2.55 -3.24
N PHE A 12 -21.15 -2.00 -3.75
CA PHE A 12 -21.11 -0.97 -4.79
C PHE A 12 -21.39 -1.49 -6.22
N LEU A 13 -21.49 -2.81 -6.43
CA LEU A 13 -21.82 -3.40 -7.73
C LEU A 13 -23.35 -3.54 -7.87
N HIS A 14 -23.97 -2.68 -8.67
CA HIS A 14 -25.44 -2.62 -8.79
C HIS A 14 -26.02 -3.42 -9.96
N ASP A 15 -25.20 -3.94 -10.86
CA ASP A 15 -25.63 -4.61 -12.11
C ASP A 15 -24.96 -5.98 -12.32
N VAL A 16 -24.66 -6.67 -11.22
CA VAL A 16 -24.01 -7.98 -11.25
C VAL A 16 -24.83 -9.00 -12.03
N LYS A 17 -24.24 -9.54 -13.10
CA LYS A 17 -24.74 -10.68 -13.86
C LYS A 17 -23.85 -11.87 -13.59
N ASN A 18 -24.43 -12.98 -13.18
CA ASN A 18 -23.73 -14.25 -13.12
C ASN A 18 -23.97 -15.05 -14.40
N THR A 19 -22.97 -15.80 -14.84
CA THR A 19 -23.03 -16.68 -16.00
C THR A 19 -22.09 -17.84 -15.75
N SER A 20 -22.54 -19.07 -15.99
CA SER A 20 -21.65 -20.22 -16.07
C SER A 20 -20.82 -20.11 -17.35
N VAL A 21 -19.50 -20.04 -17.21
CA VAL A 21 -18.57 -20.01 -18.34
C VAL A 21 -18.55 -21.40 -18.95
N THR A 22 -19.03 -21.46 -20.18
CA THR A 22 -18.86 -22.61 -21.07
C THR A 22 -17.84 -22.26 -22.13
N ASP A 23 -17.27 -23.28 -22.79
CA ASP A 23 -16.32 -23.06 -23.87
C ASP A 23 -16.91 -22.20 -24.99
N GLY A 24 -16.17 -21.15 -25.36
CA GLY A 24 -16.59 -20.18 -26.36
C GLY A 24 -17.54 -19.11 -25.84
N GLN A 25 -17.74 -18.98 -24.53
CA GLN A 25 -18.58 -17.94 -23.94
C GLN A 25 -18.00 -16.55 -24.25
N ILE A 26 -18.87 -15.60 -24.64
CA ILE A 26 -18.48 -14.22 -24.92
C ILE A 26 -19.25 -13.28 -24.00
N ASN A 27 -18.51 -12.49 -23.23
CA ASN A 27 -19.05 -11.41 -22.41
C ASN A 27 -18.78 -10.09 -23.11
N ILE A 28 -19.80 -9.24 -23.24
CA ILE A 28 -19.71 -8.01 -24.02
C ILE A 28 -20.02 -6.82 -23.12
N PHE A 29 -19.04 -5.94 -22.97
CA PHE A 29 -19.17 -4.67 -22.27
C PHE A 29 -19.24 -3.54 -23.31
N ARG A 30 -20.40 -2.91 -23.47
CA ARG A 30 -20.61 -1.87 -24.50
C ARG A 30 -20.70 -0.48 -23.87
N THR A 31 -20.13 0.50 -24.58
CA THR A 31 -20.33 1.93 -24.38
C THR A 31 -20.85 2.55 -25.68
N GLU A 32 -21.13 3.85 -25.68
CA GLU A 32 -21.50 4.57 -26.91
C GLU A 32 -20.37 4.63 -27.96
N LYS A 33 -19.11 4.46 -27.53
CA LYS A 33 -17.92 4.67 -28.40
C LYS A 33 -17.18 3.39 -28.77
N ALA A 34 -17.28 2.35 -27.94
CA ALA A 34 -16.53 1.11 -28.09
C ALA A 34 -17.20 -0.04 -27.32
N ALA A 35 -16.74 -1.26 -27.59
CA ALA A 35 -17.04 -2.44 -26.82
C ALA A 35 -15.75 -3.17 -26.42
N LEU A 36 -15.74 -3.75 -25.22
CA LEU A 36 -14.76 -4.75 -24.82
C LEU A 36 -15.44 -6.12 -24.90
N LEU A 37 -14.93 -7.00 -25.74
CA LEU A 37 -15.37 -8.37 -25.88
C LEU A 37 -14.40 -9.25 -25.10
N MET A 38 -14.93 -10.10 -24.23
CA MET A 38 -14.14 -11.08 -23.52
C MET A 38 -14.60 -12.48 -23.91
N HIS A 39 -13.70 -13.20 -24.56
CA HIS A 39 -13.87 -14.59 -24.93
C HIS A 39 -13.32 -15.45 -23.80
N ALA A 40 -14.14 -16.32 -23.25
CA ALA A 40 -13.79 -17.19 -22.14
C ALA A 40 -13.85 -18.66 -22.57
N ALA A 41 -12.89 -19.44 -22.07
CA ALA A 41 -12.82 -20.89 -22.20
C ALA A 41 -12.50 -21.49 -20.84
N SER A 42 -13.03 -22.68 -20.58
CA SER A 42 -12.80 -23.39 -19.33
C SER A 42 -13.03 -24.88 -19.55
N LEU A 43 -12.18 -25.72 -18.95
CA LEU A 43 -12.38 -27.18 -18.96
C LEU A 43 -13.51 -27.61 -18.03
N GLU A 44 -13.76 -26.81 -16.99
CA GLU A 44 -14.74 -27.09 -15.95
C GLU A 44 -15.77 -25.96 -15.88
N GLU A 45 -16.90 -26.20 -15.22
CA GLU A 45 -17.89 -25.15 -15.00
C GLU A 45 -17.30 -24.08 -14.08
N VAL A 46 -17.01 -22.90 -14.62
CA VAL A 46 -16.56 -21.73 -13.85
C VAL A 46 -17.72 -20.76 -13.73
N LYS A 47 -18.07 -20.39 -12.51
CA LYS A 47 -19.02 -19.30 -12.29
C LYS A 47 -18.31 -17.97 -12.47
N GLN A 48 -18.81 -17.18 -13.40
CA GLN A 48 -18.31 -15.83 -13.63
C GLN A 48 -19.40 -14.82 -13.32
N TYR A 49 -18.99 -13.77 -12.64
CA TYR A 49 -19.78 -12.60 -12.35
C TYR A 49 -19.20 -11.44 -13.16
N SER A 50 -20.06 -10.76 -13.88
CA SER A 50 -19.74 -9.55 -14.63
C SER A 50 -20.56 -8.41 -14.06
N ALA A 51 -19.92 -7.28 -13.83
CA ALA A 51 -20.59 -6.07 -13.36
C ALA A 51 -19.92 -4.87 -14.01
N MET A 52 -20.64 -3.76 -14.10
CA MET A 52 -20.00 -2.48 -14.32
C MET A 52 -19.59 -1.94 -12.95
N ALA A 53 -18.31 -1.69 -12.77
CA ALA A 53 -17.81 -0.94 -11.64
C ALA A 53 -18.34 0.48 -11.75
N TYR A 54 -19.25 0.82 -10.85
CA TYR A 54 -19.45 2.19 -10.45
C TYR A 54 -18.21 2.55 -9.64
N GLY A 55 -17.22 3.17 -10.30
CA GLY A 55 -16.08 3.73 -9.58
C GLY A 55 -16.58 4.66 -8.48
N PRO A 56 -15.82 4.88 -7.39
CA PRO A 56 -16.24 5.86 -6.40
C PRO A 56 -16.44 7.23 -7.08
N PRO A 57 -17.41 8.03 -6.62
CA PRO A 57 -17.94 9.16 -7.37
C PRO A 57 -16.86 10.25 -7.52
N LYS A 58 -16.16 10.28 -8.67
CA LYS A 58 -15.93 11.49 -9.51
C LYS A 58 -14.77 11.43 -10.52
N ASN A 59 -13.89 10.41 -10.56
CA ASN A 59 -12.72 10.44 -11.48
C ASN A 59 -12.50 9.21 -12.34
N ILE A 60 -13.45 8.28 -12.38
CA ILE A 60 -13.51 7.27 -13.43
C ILE A 60 -14.59 7.77 -14.39
N PRO A 61 -14.24 8.44 -15.50
CA PRO A 61 -15.22 9.13 -16.34
C PRO A 61 -16.20 8.19 -17.05
N GLN A 62 -15.94 6.87 -17.03
CA GLN A 62 -16.79 5.84 -17.62
C GLN A 62 -16.70 4.54 -16.81
N LEU A 63 -17.84 3.86 -16.65
CA LEU A 63 -17.97 2.56 -16.01
C LEU A 63 -16.86 1.59 -16.47
N PHE A 64 -16.10 1.00 -15.54
CA PHE A 64 -15.12 -0.05 -15.89
C PHE A 64 -15.76 -1.43 -15.77
N PRO A 65 -15.55 -2.33 -16.73
CA PRO A 65 -16.03 -3.69 -16.59
C PRO A 65 -15.25 -4.43 -15.50
N ILE A 66 -15.95 -4.99 -14.52
CA ILE A 66 -15.40 -5.92 -13.53
C ILE A 66 -15.84 -7.34 -13.89
N LEU A 67 -14.89 -8.25 -13.77
CA LEU A 67 -15.09 -9.68 -13.93
C LEU A 67 -14.54 -10.37 -12.69
N ILE A 68 -15.40 -11.13 -12.03
CA ILE A 68 -15.05 -11.92 -10.86
C ILE A 68 -15.33 -13.38 -11.23
N GLN A 69 -14.31 -14.22 -11.15
CA GLN A 69 -14.45 -15.66 -11.39
C GLN A 69 -14.40 -16.38 -10.05
N GLN A 70 -15.44 -17.16 -9.77
CA GLN A 70 -15.51 -17.97 -8.57
C GLN A 70 -14.85 -19.32 -8.85
N LYS A 71 -13.82 -19.62 -8.06
CA LYS A 71 -13.17 -20.92 -8.04
C LYS A 71 -14.08 -21.93 -7.33
N THR A 72 -14.50 -22.98 -8.02
CA THR A 72 -15.29 -24.08 -7.45
C THR A 72 -14.53 -25.40 -7.59
N GLY A 73 -13.41 -25.54 -6.89
CA GLY A 73 -12.55 -26.72 -6.96
C GLY A 73 -11.15 -26.49 -6.38
N GLU A 74 -10.34 -27.55 -6.28
CA GLU A 74 -8.92 -27.46 -5.87
C GLU A 74 -8.05 -26.84 -6.98
N GLU A 75 -8.36 -27.15 -8.24
CA GLU A 75 -7.73 -26.61 -9.44
C GLU A 75 -8.82 -26.08 -10.38
N VAL A 76 -8.53 -25.00 -11.12
CA VAL A 76 -9.45 -24.44 -12.13
C VAL A 76 -8.61 -23.96 -13.30
N PHE A 77 -8.96 -24.41 -14.50
CA PHE A 77 -8.29 -24.05 -15.75
C PHE A 77 -9.22 -23.23 -16.63
N PHE A 78 -8.87 -21.96 -16.82
CA PHE A 78 -9.63 -21.06 -17.68
C PHE A 78 -8.68 -20.18 -18.49
N ALA A 79 -9.19 -19.63 -19.58
CA ALA A 79 -8.53 -18.59 -20.34
C ALA A 79 -9.54 -17.49 -20.69
N ASN A 80 -9.09 -16.24 -20.58
CA ASN A 80 -9.83 -15.06 -21.04
C ASN A 80 -9.00 -14.34 -22.11
N MET A 81 -9.60 -14.11 -23.27
CA MET A 81 -9.01 -13.31 -24.33
C MET A 81 -9.84 -12.05 -24.54
N TYR A 82 -9.18 -10.90 -24.50
CA TYR A 82 -9.81 -9.59 -24.53
C TYR A 82 -9.63 -8.95 -25.90
N GLU A 83 -10.72 -8.38 -26.42
CA GLU A 83 -10.72 -7.64 -27.68
C GLU A 83 -11.38 -6.28 -27.50
N ASP A 84 -10.66 -5.23 -27.89
CA ASP A 84 -11.18 -3.88 -28.06
C ASP A 84 -11.84 -3.73 -29.44
N VAL A 85 -13.11 -3.33 -29.46
CA VAL A 85 -13.89 -3.16 -30.69
C VAL A 85 -14.43 -1.74 -30.77
N VAL A 86 -14.05 -1.01 -31.81
CA VAL A 86 -14.59 0.33 -32.09
C VAL A 86 -16.08 0.23 -32.40
N ASN A 87 -16.88 1.23 -32.00
CA ASN A 87 -18.32 1.21 -32.27
C ASN A 87 -18.62 1.00 -33.77
N GLY A 88 -19.55 0.09 -34.07
CA GLY A 88 -19.94 -0.29 -35.42
C GLY A 88 -19.04 -1.33 -36.09
N ALA A 89 -17.88 -1.66 -35.52
CA ALA A 89 -17.03 -2.75 -36.00
C ALA A 89 -17.46 -4.10 -35.41
N GLU A 90 -17.07 -5.18 -36.08
CA GLU A 90 -17.21 -6.53 -35.57
C GLU A 90 -15.91 -6.99 -34.90
N GLY A 91 -16.02 -7.78 -33.82
CA GLY A 91 -14.88 -8.47 -33.24
C GLY A 91 -14.26 -9.47 -34.21
N ARG A 92 -12.93 -9.66 -34.10
CA ARG A 92 -12.09 -10.54 -34.92
C ARG A 92 -12.08 -11.97 -34.41
N ILE A 93 -12.29 -12.17 -33.11
CA ILE A 93 -12.24 -13.50 -32.49
C ILE A 93 -13.62 -14.14 -32.64
N LYS A 94 -13.65 -15.37 -33.14
CA LYS A 94 -14.86 -16.17 -33.24
C LYS A 94 -15.13 -16.94 -31.95
N SER A 95 -14.11 -17.61 -31.42
CA SER A 95 -14.20 -18.40 -30.19
C SER A 95 -12.83 -18.64 -29.57
N ILE A 96 -12.82 -18.93 -28.28
CA ILE A 96 -11.71 -19.58 -27.58
C ILE A 96 -12.24 -20.86 -26.94
N THR A 97 -11.46 -21.93 -26.96
CA THR A 97 -11.87 -23.24 -26.46
C THR A 97 -10.72 -23.86 -25.67
N ALA A 98 -11.02 -24.45 -24.52
CA ALA A 98 -10.04 -25.20 -23.76
C ALA A 98 -9.89 -26.60 -24.40
N VAL A 99 -8.66 -26.95 -24.77
CA VAL A 99 -8.35 -28.24 -25.41
C VAL A 99 -7.83 -29.23 -24.38
N SER A 100 -7.00 -28.75 -23.44
CA SER A 100 -6.47 -29.51 -22.30
C SER A 100 -6.03 -28.53 -21.21
N THR A 101 -5.51 -29.04 -20.09
CA THR A 101 -5.10 -28.22 -18.93
C THR A 101 -4.05 -27.17 -19.26
N ASN A 102 -3.25 -27.39 -20.30
CA ASN A 102 -2.20 -26.47 -20.73
C ASN A 102 -2.44 -25.90 -22.12
N ARG A 103 -3.56 -26.22 -22.79
CA ARG A 103 -3.77 -25.86 -24.19
C ARG A 103 -5.13 -25.23 -24.44
N PHE A 104 -5.10 -24.11 -25.15
CA PHE A 104 -6.28 -23.39 -25.62
C PHE A 104 -6.18 -23.17 -27.14
N GLU A 105 -7.32 -23.19 -27.84
CA GLU A 105 -7.41 -22.81 -29.25
C GLU A 105 -8.29 -21.58 -29.38
N ALA A 106 -7.78 -20.52 -30.01
CA ALA A 106 -8.57 -19.39 -30.46
C ALA A 106 -8.79 -19.44 -31.97
N ILE A 107 -10.04 -19.32 -32.40
CA ILE A 107 -10.43 -19.27 -33.81
C ILE A 107 -10.82 -17.83 -34.14
N PHE A 108 -10.24 -17.28 -35.21
CA PHE A 108 -10.56 -15.95 -35.71
C PHE A 108 -11.61 -16.03 -36.84
N LYS A 109 -12.34 -14.94 -37.06
CA LYS A 109 -13.38 -14.87 -38.10
C LYS A 109 -12.85 -14.98 -39.53
N ASP A 110 -11.59 -14.61 -39.74
CA ASP A 110 -10.88 -14.79 -41.01
C ASP A 110 -10.39 -16.23 -41.23
N GLY A 111 -10.66 -17.15 -40.29
CA GLY A 111 -10.28 -18.55 -40.37
C GLY A 111 -8.92 -18.87 -39.76
N ARG A 112 -8.15 -17.86 -39.31
CA ARG A 112 -6.90 -18.11 -38.58
C ARG A 112 -7.16 -18.86 -37.28
N LYS A 113 -6.17 -19.65 -36.87
CA LYS A 113 -6.18 -20.38 -35.60
C LYS A 113 -4.94 -20.03 -34.79
N MET A 114 -5.11 -19.80 -33.49
CA MET A 114 -4.02 -19.62 -32.55
C MET A 114 -4.09 -20.73 -31.50
N ASN A 115 -3.05 -21.54 -31.43
CA ASN A 115 -2.84 -22.51 -30.38
C ASN A 115 -1.99 -21.88 -29.29
N ILE A 116 -2.51 -21.87 -28.08
CA ILE A 116 -1.84 -21.34 -26.90
C ILE A 116 -1.48 -22.55 -26.04
N ASP A 117 -0.19 -22.86 -25.93
CA ASP A 117 0.31 -23.92 -25.07
C ASP A 117 1.15 -23.31 -23.94
N LEU A 118 0.68 -23.41 -22.71
CA LEU A 118 1.34 -22.81 -21.54
C LEU A 118 2.74 -23.39 -21.28
N SER A 119 3.05 -24.57 -21.82
CA SER A 119 4.37 -25.19 -21.70
C SER A 119 5.32 -24.89 -22.86
N GLU A 120 4.79 -24.61 -24.05
CA GLU A 120 5.60 -24.51 -25.27
C GLU A 120 5.60 -23.13 -25.95
N GLY A 121 4.65 -22.24 -25.63
CA GLY A 121 4.54 -20.93 -26.31
C GLY A 121 3.18 -20.67 -26.95
N VAL A 122 3.19 -19.71 -27.87
CA VAL A 122 2.04 -19.39 -28.72
C VAL A 122 2.40 -19.74 -30.16
N GLU A 123 1.53 -20.53 -30.80
CA GLU A 123 1.62 -20.91 -32.20
C GLU A 123 0.41 -20.36 -32.97
N VAL A 124 0.68 -19.52 -33.99
CA VAL A 124 -0.36 -18.98 -34.87
C VAL A 124 -0.27 -19.70 -36.21
N VAL A 125 -1.41 -20.24 -36.66
CA VAL A 125 -1.56 -20.94 -37.94
C VAL A 125 -2.51 -20.16 -38.84
N GLN A 126 -2.00 -19.73 -40.01
CA GLN A 126 -2.78 -19.09 -41.06
C GLN A 126 -2.44 -19.72 -42.41
N ASP A 127 -3.44 -20.21 -43.14
CA ASP A 127 -3.28 -20.73 -44.50
C ASP A 127 -2.16 -21.80 -44.63
N GLY A 128 -1.91 -22.56 -43.57
CA GLY A 128 -0.84 -23.57 -43.49
C GLY A 128 0.55 -23.03 -43.11
N ILE A 129 0.71 -21.72 -42.93
CA ILE A 129 1.92 -21.08 -42.43
C ILE A 129 1.88 -21.07 -40.89
N LEU A 130 2.97 -21.55 -40.27
CA LEU A 130 3.14 -21.61 -38.82
C LEU A 130 4.09 -20.50 -38.35
N GLU A 131 3.61 -19.62 -37.49
CA GLU A 131 4.42 -18.65 -36.76
C GLU A 131 4.47 -19.05 -35.27
N LYS A 132 5.68 -19.29 -34.74
CA LYS A 132 5.89 -19.71 -33.35
C LYS A 132 6.59 -18.60 -32.57
N THR A 133 6.02 -18.24 -31.42
CA THR A 133 6.66 -17.39 -30.42
C THR A 133 6.81 -18.19 -29.15
N GLU A 134 8.05 -18.45 -28.74
CA GLU A 134 8.33 -19.08 -27.45
C GLU A 134 8.09 -18.07 -26.33
N TYR A 135 7.49 -18.52 -25.22
CA TYR A 135 7.48 -17.71 -24.02
C TYR A 135 8.93 -17.53 -23.57
N GLU A 136 9.44 -16.30 -23.56
CA GLU A 136 10.58 -16.00 -22.71
C GLU A 136 10.15 -16.33 -21.29
N LYS A 137 10.71 -17.41 -20.74
CA LYS A 137 10.59 -17.78 -19.34
C LYS A 137 11.26 -16.66 -18.55
N LYS A 138 10.54 -15.57 -18.33
CA LYS A 138 10.97 -14.52 -17.42
C LYS A 138 11.17 -15.22 -16.09
N ILE A 139 12.42 -15.24 -15.64
CA ILE A 139 12.76 -15.60 -14.27
C ILE A 139 11.79 -14.78 -13.43
N GLU A 140 10.90 -15.46 -12.69
CA GLU A 140 10.05 -14.83 -11.70
C GLU A 140 10.95 -13.87 -10.92
N ILE A 141 10.68 -12.58 -11.06
CA ILE A 141 11.26 -11.62 -10.13
C ILE A 141 10.68 -12.08 -8.81
N ASP A 142 11.52 -12.63 -7.95
CA ASP A 142 11.13 -13.11 -6.62
C ASP A 142 10.53 -11.91 -5.87
N THR A 143 9.21 -11.73 -5.97
CA THR A 143 8.46 -10.60 -5.41
C THR A 143 8.52 -10.60 -3.88
N ASP A 144 8.99 -11.69 -3.32
CA ASP A 144 9.04 -11.99 -1.91
C ASP A 144 10.18 -11.27 -1.19
N ILE A 145 11.25 -10.91 -1.93
CA ILE A 145 12.39 -10.18 -1.37
C ILE A 145 12.56 -8.84 -2.09
N SER A 146 12.45 -7.76 -1.32
CA SER A 146 12.70 -6.41 -1.82
C SER A 146 14.10 -5.91 -1.45
N TYR A 147 14.62 -5.03 -2.31
CA TYR A 147 15.93 -4.40 -2.15
C TYR A 147 15.81 -2.88 -2.24
N GLU A 148 16.34 -2.17 -1.24
CA GLU A 148 16.49 -0.72 -1.25
C GLU A 148 17.97 -0.34 -1.12
N CYS A 149 18.41 0.68 -1.87
CA CYS A 149 19.82 1.08 -1.91
C CYS A 149 19.97 2.59 -1.69
N TRP A 150 20.89 2.98 -0.79
CA TRP A 150 21.20 4.38 -0.50
C TRP A 150 22.69 4.58 -0.17
N ILE A 151 23.12 5.83 -0.15
CA ILE A 151 24.48 6.25 0.21
C ILE A 151 24.40 6.97 1.56
N ASP A 152 25.24 6.58 2.53
CA ASP A 152 25.24 7.19 3.87
C ASP A 152 26.07 8.50 3.89
N TYR A 153 25.42 9.65 3.73
CA TYR A 153 26.08 10.95 3.53
C TYR A 153 27.01 11.42 4.68
N ARG A 154 27.03 10.74 5.84
CA ARG A 154 27.72 11.19 7.05
C ARG A 154 29.21 10.80 7.16
N THR A 155 29.84 10.26 6.12
CA THR A 155 31.23 9.79 6.21
C THR A 155 32.13 10.33 5.09
N ASP A 156 33.31 10.77 5.51
CA ASP A 156 34.42 11.30 4.73
C ASP A 156 35.03 10.25 3.79
N LYS A 157 34.99 10.51 2.48
CA LYS A 157 35.72 9.83 1.37
C LYS A 157 35.63 8.29 1.26
N ASN A 158 35.01 7.60 2.21
CA ASN A 158 34.87 6.14 2.31
C ASN A 158 33.40 5.73 2.47
N THR A 159 32.49 6.54 1.92
CA THR A 159 31.06 6.37 2.12
C THR A 159 30.59 4.98 1.68
N PRO A 160 30.04 4.17 2.60
CA PRO A 160 29.47 2.89 2.22
C PRO A 160 28.16 3.10 1.46
N VAL A 161 27.95 2.28 0.45
CA VAL A 161 26.62 2.01 -0.08
C VAL A 161 25.94 1.04 0.86
N CYS A 162 24.71 1.39 1.24
CA CYS A 162 23.84 0.55 2.06
C CYS A 162 22.82 -0.15 1.16
N ILE A 163 22.60 -1.43 1.41
CA ILE A 163 21.56 -2.23 0.76
C ILE A 163 20.73 -2.88 1.85
N ALA A 164 19.44 -2.53 1.91
CA ALA A 164 18.48 -3.27 2.72
C ALA A 164 17.88 -4.41 1.90
N MET A 165 17.77 -5.58 2.50
CA MET A 165 17.00 -6.71 2.00
C MET A 165 15.88 -7.01 2.98
N LYS A 166 14.67 -7.21 2.49
CA LYS A 166 13.51 -7.56 3.30
C LYS A 166 12.78 -8.77 2.73
N ASN A 167 12.53 -9.75 3.59
CA ASN A 167 11.60 -10.83 3.34
C ASN A 167 10.17 -10.36 3.63
N HIS A 168 9.25 -10.50 2.68
CA HIS A 168 7.83 -10.15 2.87
C HIS A 168 6.96 -11.34 3.27
N ASN A 169 7.54 -12.54 3.41
CA ASN A 169 6.80 -13.75 3.73
C ASN A 169 6.74 -14.03 5.24
N SER A 170 5.74 -14.84 5.61
CA SER A 170 5.57 -15.42 6.95
C SER A 170 6.49 -16.60 7.26
N TYR A 171 7.41 -16.94 6.36
CA TYR A 171 8.34 -18.05 6.48
C TYR A 171 9.76 -17.61 6.08
N GLU A 172 10.76 -18.40 6.49
CA GLU A 172 12.17 -18.14 6.20
C GLU A 172 12.48 -18.20 4.70
N LYS A 173 13.42 -17.37 4.25
CA LYS A 173 13.89 -17.34 2.86
C LYS A 173 15.42 -17.28 2.81
N GLU A 174 15.98 -18.07 1.92
CA GLU A 174 17.38 -17.92 1.50
C GLU A 174 17.47 -17.02 0.26
N SER A 175 18.44 -16.12 0.27
CA SER A 175 18.76 -15.25 -0.87
C SER A 175 20.27 -15.10 -1.01
N ASP A 176 20.72 -14.38 -2.02
CA ASP A 176 22.13 -14.04 -2.19
C ASP A 176 22.35 -12.59 -2.60
N LEU A 177 23.27 -11.92 -1.90
CA LEU A 177 23.74 -10.57 -2.23
C LEU A 177 25.24 -10.62 -2.42
N PHE A 178 25.69 -10.44 -3.66
CA PHE A 178 27.11 -10.44 -4.04
C PHE A 178 27.82 -11.72 -3.64
N ASP A 179 27.22 -12.86 -4.00
CA ASP A 179 27.69 -14.22 -3.70
C ASP A 179 27.76 -14.56 -2.20
N LYS A 180 27.28 -13.67 -1.34
CA LYS A 180 27.01 -13.98 0.07
C LYS A 180 25.60 -14.55 0.18
N LYS A 181 25.50 -15.82 0.59
CA LYS A 181 24.22 -16.39 1.01
C LYS A 181 23.71 -15.65 2.25
N ILE A 182 22.44 -15.29 2.21
CA ILE A 182 21.73 -14.57 3.27
C ILE A 182 20.51 -15.40 3.62
N HIS A 183 20.30 -15.58 4.91
CA HIS A 183 19.12 -16.22 5.46
C HIS A 183 18.30 -15.15 6.16
N LEU A 184 17.03 -14.99 5.75
CA LEU A 184 16.09 -14.05 6.35
C LEU A 184 14.93 -14.84 6.94
N ASP A 185 14.73 -14.72 8.25
CA ASP A 185 13.54 -15.22 8.92
C ASP A 185 12.27 -14.52 8.38
N ALA A 186 11.11 -15.04 8.77
CA ALA A 186 9.81 -14.47 8.43
C ALA A 186 9.74 -12.96 8.75
N TYR A 187 9.44 -12.14 7.74
CA TYR A 187 9.37 -10.67 7.82
C TYR A 187 10.67 -9.96 8.27
N GLN A 188 11.81 -10.67 8.27
CA GLN A 188 13.08 -10.09 8.68
C GLN A 188 13.60 -9.11 7.63
N TYR A 189 14.36 -8.12 8.10
CA TYR A 189 15.18 -7.27 7.27
C TYR A 189 16.65 -7.34 7.70
N GLU A 190 17.56 -7.24 6.74
CA GLU A 190 18.99 -7.09 6.99
C GLU A 190 19.57 -5.93 6.17
N ILE A 191 20.57 -5.25 6.73
CA ILE A 191 21.25 -4.13 6.07
C ILE A 191 22.72 -4.49 5.87
N PHE A 192 23.15 -4.44 4.62
CA PHE A 192 24.52 -4.67 4.21
C PHE A 192 25.18 -3.35 3.84
N ARG A 193 26.45 -3.20 4.23
CA ARG A 193 27.26 -2.02 3.93
C ARG A 193 28.46 -2.44 3.10
N PHE A 194 28.62 -1.80 1.95
CA PHE A 194 29.71 -2.06 1.03
C PHE A 194 30.45 -0.76 0.76
N PRO A 195 31.78 -0.73 0.89
CA PRO A 195 32.52 0.48 0.53
C PRO A 195 32.41 0.69 -0.99
N ILE A 196 32.17 1.93 -1.43
CA ILE A 196 32.01 2.28 -2.86
C ILE A 196 33.21 1.84 -3.71
N ASN A 197 34.40 1.76 -3.11
CA ASN A 197 35.62 1.35 -3.77
C ASN A 197 35.80 -0.18 -3.86
N GLN A 198 34.84 -0.98 -3.36
CA GLN A 198 34.87 -2.43 -3.50
C GLN A 198 34.83 -2.83 -4.97
N LYS A 199 35.72 -3.75 -5.37
CA LYS A 199 35.77 -4.27 -6.74
C LYS A 199 34.39 -4.85 -7.13
N GLY A 200 33.87 -4.37 -8.26
CA GLY A 200 32.57 -4.79 -8.78
C GLY A 200 31.40 -3.89 -8.37
N VAL A 201 31.58 -2.98 -7.41
CA VAL A 201 30.60 -1.94 -7.05
C VAL A 201 30.88 -0.67 -7.85
N SER A 202 29.85 -0.10 -8.47
CA SER A 202 29.93 1.18 -9.20
C SER A 202 28.62 1.94 -9.10
N ILE A 203 28.69 3.26 -9.22
CA ILE A 203 27.51 4.14 -9.25
C ILE A 203 27.52 4.87 -10.58
N GLU A 204 26.48 4.66 -11.38
CA GLU A 204 26.35 5.25 -12.71
C GLU A 204 24.94 5.84 -12.87
N ASN A 205 24.85 7.14 -13.18
CA ASN A 205 23.58 7.84 -13.41
C ASN A 205 22.56 7.69 -12.27
N GLY A 206 23.02 7.68 -11.02
CA GLY A 206 22.15 7.50 -9.84
C GLY A 206 21.68 6.07 -9.61
N PHE A 207 22.27 5.09 -10.29
CA PHE A 207 22.05 3.67 -10.04
C PHE A 207 23.31 3.03 -9.45
N LEU A 208 23.12 2.25 -8.39
CA LEU A 208 24.09 1.30 -7.90
C LEU A 208 24.12 0.10 -8.84
N LYS A 209 25.31 -0.25 -9.32
CA LYS A 209 25.58 -1.46 -10.08
C LYS A 209 26.60 -2.31 -9.34
N VAL A 210 26.27 -3.57 -9.08
CA VAL A 210 27.19 -4.52 -8.45
C VAL A 210 27.28 -5.81 -9.25
N ALA A 211 28.50 -6.14 -9.68
CA ALA A 211 28.80 -7.38 -10.39
C ALA A 211 28.94 -8.57 -9.41
N TYR A 212 28.32 -9.70 -9.77
CA TYR A 212 28.57 -10.98 -9.10
C TYR A 212 29.89 -11.60 -9.63
N SER A 213 30.53 -12.44 -8.82
CA SER A 213 31.78 -13.12 -9.18
C SER A 213 31.60 -14.23 -10.24
N VAL A 214 30.39 -14.75 -10.37
CA VAL A 214 29.98 -15.73 -11.38
C VAL A 214 29.22 -15.00 -12.51
N ASN A 215 29.18 -15.56 -13.73
CA ASN A 215 28.48 -15.02 -14.93
C ASN A 215 26.95 -14.83 -14.73
N ARG A 216 26.55 -13.94 -13.84
CA ARG A 216 25.17 -13.51 -13.56
C ARG A 216 25.01 -12.07 -14.02
N LYS A 217 23.76 -11.68 -14.30
CA LYS A 217 23.44 -10.27 -14.57
C LYS A 217 23.80 -9.44 -13.32
N PRO A 218 24.43 -8.25 -13.49
CA PRO A 218 24.77 -7.40 -12.36
C PRO A 218 23.51 -6.94 -11.62
N PHE A 219 23.61 -6.81 -10.31
CA PHE A 219 22.58 -6.18 -9.48
C PHE A 219 22.52 -4.69 -9.82
N VAL A 220 21.34 -4.18 -10.17
CA VAL A 220 21.16 -2.76 -10.52
C VAL A 220 19.98 -2.18 -9.75
N LYS A 221 20.21 -1.15 -8.93
CA LYS A 221 19.15 -0.45 -8.19
C LYS A 221 19.36 1.05 -8.14
N LYS A 222 18.26 1.80 -8.18
CA LYS A 222 18.26 3.26 -8.06
C LYS A 222 18.69 3.63 -6.64
N ILE A 223 19.57 4.62 -6.54
CA ILE A 223 20.02 5.18 -5.26
C ILE A 223 19.04 6.27 -4.83
N VAL A 224 18.58 6.20 -3.60
CA VAL A 224 17.82 7.27 -2.95
C VAL A 224 18.80 8.25 -2.31
N ASN A 225 18.70 9.54 -2.65
CA ASN A 225 19.50 10.59 -2.02
C ASN A 225 18.91 10.92 -0.65
N THR A 226 19.76 10.98 0.37
CA THR A 226 19.40 11.50 1.69
C THR A 226 19.76 13.00 1.75
N PHE A 227 18.95 13.82 2.42
CA PHE A 227 19.18 15.26 2.60
C PHE A 227 19.48 15.59 4.07
N GLU A 228 20.29 16.63 4.28
CA GLU A 228 20.65 17.16 5.60
C GLU A 228 19.67 18.29 5.97
N TYR A 229 19.08 18.24 7.17
CA TYR A 229 18.12 19.24 7.65
C TYR A 229 18.73 20.25 8.62
N ASP A 230 18.26 21.50 8.53
CA ASP A 230 18.59 22.59 9.44
C ASP A 230 17.91 22.39 10.82
N ARG A 231 18.67 22.60 11.90
CA ARG A 231 18.43 22.06 13.26
C ARG A 231 17.98 23.13 14.26
N SER A 232 17.02 23.98 13.92
CA SER A 232 16.60 25.06 14.81
C SER A 232 15.42 24.69 15.73
N GLU A 233 15.76 24.58 17.02
CA GLU A 233 14.96 24.61 18.27
C GLU A 233 14.32 23.30 18.80
N PRO A 234 14.76 22.79 19.98
CA PRO A 234 14.16 21.64 20.66
C PRO A 234 12.86 21.98 21.41
N ILE A 235 11.92 21.03 21.44
CA ILE A 235 10.62 21.16 22.11
C ILE A 235 10.82 20.83 23.60
N ASN A 236 11.27 21.80 24.41
CA ASN A 236 11.70 21.52 25.78
C ASN A 236 11.06 22.38 26.88
N GLU A 237 9.87 22.95 26.67
CA GLU A 237 9.14 23.66 27.73
C GLU A 237 7.66 23.27 27.79
N ALA A 238 7.17 22.98 29.00
CA ALA A 238 5.81 22.58 29.34
C ALA A 238 4.79 23.74 29.29
N ASP A 239 4.97 24.69 28.37
CA ASP A 239 3.92 25.63 28.03
C ASP A 239 2.99 24.94 27.03
N LEU A 240 1.68 24.99 27.28
CA LEU A 240 0.61 24.56 26.35
C LEU A 240 0.52 25.50 25.13
N LYS A 241 1.66 25.89 24.58
CA LYS A 241 1.76 26.63 23.34
C LYS A 241 1.47 25.67 22.22
N LYS A 242 0.40 25.93 21.47
CA LYS A 242 0.05 25.15 20.29
C LYS A 242 1.25 25.08 19.34
N ASN A 243 1.72 23.87 19.06
CA ASN A 243 2.85 23.57 18.19
C ASN A 243 2.51 22.50 17.13
N LEU A 244 1.26 22.02 17.13
CA LEU A 244 0.69 21.17 16.08
C LEU A 244 -0.50 21.88 15.43
N PHE A 245 -0.49 21.97 14.10
CA PHE A 245 -1.54 22.57 13.30
C PHE A 245 -1.76 21.74 12.04
N ILE A 246 -3.02 21.41 11.77
CA ILE A 246 -3.51 20.70 10.58
C ILE A 246 -4.77 21.43 10.14
N ASN A 247 -4.62 22.48 9.35
CA ASN A 247 -5.71 23.39 9.01
C ASN A 247 -5.62 23.91 7.56
N ASP A 248 -4.89 23.21 6.70
CA ASP A 248 -4.68 23.58 5.30
C ASP A 248 -4.95 22.39 4.37
N GLU A 249 -5.42 22.67 3.15
CA GLU A 249 -5.74 21.63 2.16
C GLU A 249 -4.51 20.77 1.80
N SER A 250 -3.30 21.32 1.88
CA SER A 250 -2.06 20.57 1.66
C SER A 250 -1.83 19.46 2.68
N ALA A 251 -2.46 19.55 3.86
CA ALA A 251 -2.38 18.55 4.91
C ALA A 251 -3.45 17.44 4.76
N ILE A 252 -4.33 17.53 3.76
CA ILE A 252 -5.44 16.60 3.57
C ILE A 252 -5.21 15.71 2.34
N SER A 253 -5.23 14.40 2.56
CA SER A 253 -5.38 13.40 1.49
C SER A 253 -6.85 12.99 1.37
N ARG A 254 -7.29 12.78 0.14
CA ARG A 254 -8.66 12.33 -0.14
C ARG A 254 -8.72 10.80 -0.17
N ALA A 255 -9.73 10.21 0.45
CA ALA A 255 -10.12 8.83 0.18
C ALA A 255 -11.31 8.82 -0.79
N GLU A 256 -12.47 9.27 -0.30
CA GLU A 256 -13.76 9.19 -1.01
C GLU A 256 -14.37 10.55 -1.36
N ARG A 257 -14.10 11.62 -0.58
CA ARG A 257 -14.63 12.96 -0.86
C ARG A 257 -13.56 14.06 -0.85
N ARG A 258 -13.98 15.29 -1.16
CA ARG A 258 -13.12 16.48 -1.09
C ARG A 258 -13.34 17.17 0.24
N TRP A 259 -12.26 17.68 0.83
CA TRP A 259 -12.28 18.52 2.01
C TRP A 259 -13.09 19.79 1.75
N LYS A 260 -13.96 20.16 2.70
CA LYS A 260 -14.84 21.34 2.62
C LYS A 260 -14.34 22.53 3.44
N GLY A 261 -13.19 22.40 4.09
CA GLY A 261 -12.57 23.43 4.92
C GLY A 261 -12.38 22.98 6.37
N GLU A 262 -11.87 23.87 7.23
CA GLU A 262 -11.44 23.51 8.59
C GLU A 262 -12.54 22.89 9.47
N ASP A 263 -13.81 23.26 9.26
CA ASP A 263 -14.93 22.71 10.03
C ASP A 263 -15.31 21.28 9.61
N ASP A 264 -14.85 20.83 8.44
CA ASP A 264 -15.00 19.47 7.93
C ASP A 264 -14.00 18.53 8.60
N LEU A 265 -12.72 18.92 8.59
CA LEU A 265 -11.65 18.20 9.28
C LEU A 265 -10.46 19.14 9.51
N SER A 266 -10.10 19.41 10.75
CA SER A 266 -8.86 20.09 11.09
C SER A 266 -8.44 19.77 12.52
N ALA A 267 -7.18 20.04 12.86
CA ALA A 267 -6.71 19.88 14.24
C ALA A 267 -5.71 20.95 14.65
N SER A 268 -5.71 21.27 15.93
CA SER A 268 -4.66 22.08 16.55
C SER A 268 -4.37 21.59 17.96
N GLY A 269 -3.13 21.71 18.41
CA GLY A 269 -2.77 21.18 19.70
C GLY A 269 -1.31 21.35 20.09
N SER A 270 -0.93 20.62 21.14
CA SER A 270 0.39 20.67 21.72
C SER A 270 0.96 19.25 21.89
N ILE A 271 2.24 19.10 21.58
CA ILE A 271 3.06 17.94 21.94
C ILE A 271 4.21 18.41 22.83
N PHE A 272 4.43 17.73 23.96
CA PHE A 272 5.48 18.08 24.91
C PHE A 272 5.90 16.87 25.76
N VAL A 273 7.09 16.95 26.36
CA VAL A 273 7.56 15.94 27.31
C VAL A 273 6.95 16.22 28.69
N SER A 274 6.19 15.26 29.23
CA SER A 274 5.62 15.35 30.58
C SER A 274 6.44 14.54 31.56
N SER A 275 6.77 15.18 32.69
CA SER A 275 7.41 14.55 33.85
C SER A 275 8.70 13.77 33.52
N ASP A 276 9.38 14.13 32.41
CA ASP A 276 10.61 13.50 31.91
C ASP A 276 10.47 11.99 31.62
N LYS A 277 9.22 11.50 31.50
CA LYS A 277 8.88 10.06 31.44
C LYS A 277 7.95 9.70 30.30
N SER A 278 7.16 10.67 29.83
CA SER A 278 6.17 10.46 28.79
C SER A 278 6.19 11.59 27.78
N LEU A 279 5.66 11.28 26.60
CA LEU A 279 5.28 12.25 25.59
C LEU A 279 3.78 12.48 25.71
N THR A 280 3.38 13.71 26.00
CA THR A 280 1.97 14.09 26.09
C THR A 280 1.56 14.82 24.82
N ILE A 281 0.40 14.46 24.29
CA ILE A 281 -0.22 15.08 23.13
C ILE A 281 -1.63 15.52 23.53
N VAL A 282 -1.94 16.78 23.29
CA VAL A 282 -3.29 17.36 23.50
C VAL A 282 -3.74 17.96 22.20
N LEU A 283 -4.87 17.51 21.65
CA LEU A 283 -5.45 18.01 20.40
C LEU A 283 -6.88 18.44 20.60
N ASN A 284 -7.26 19.48 19.88
CA ASN A 284 -8.63 19.83 19.55
C ASN A 284 -8.81 19.54 18.05
N VAL A 285 -9.71 18.61 17.74
CA VAL A 285 -10.05 18.21 16.37
C VAL A 285 -11.43 18.77 16.03
N LYS A 286 -11.52 19.46 14.90
CA LYS A 286 -12.79 19.79 14.27
C LYS A 286 -13.16 18.71 13.27
N ASP A 287 -14.43 18.32 13.29
CA ASP A 287 -15.01 17.24 12.50
C ASP A 287 -16.53 17.46 12.49
N ASP A 288 -17.14 17.52 11.31
CA ASP A 288 -18.57 17.82 11.15
C ASP A 288 -19.48 16.64 11.51
N ASN A 289 -18.94 15.42 11.60
CA ASN A 289 -19.65 14.26 12.10
C ASN A 289 -18.75 13.15 12.67
N VAL A 290 -18.46 13.24 13.97
CA VAL A 290 -17.66 12.24 14.68
C VAL A 290 -18.39 10.90 14.86
N LEU A 291 -17.88 9.86 14.22
CA LEU A 291 -18.25 8.45 14.29
C LEU A 291 -17.08 7.50 14.69
N PHE A 292 -16.81 7.41 15.99
CA PHE A 292 -15.83 6.46 16.55
C PHE A 292 -16.13 4.95 16.32
N SER A 293 -17.29 4.55 15.80
CA SER A 293 -17.64 3.13 15.59
C SER A 293 -18.53 2.93 14.37
N GLY A 294 -18.55 1.73 13.79
CA GLY A 294 -19.42 1.39 12.64
C GLY A 294 -18.69 1.26 11.30
N GLY A 295 -17.39 1.58 11.26
CA GLY A 295 -16.54 1.34 10.09
C GLY A 295 -16.27 -0.15 9.86
N LYS A 296 -15.90 -0.51 8.62
CA LYS A 296 -15.55 -1.88 8.23
C LYS A 296 -14.33 -2.37 9.03
N TYR A 297 -13.36 -1.48 9.26
CA TYR A 297 -12.19 -1.72 10.09
C TYR A 297 -12.03 -0.63 11.17
N GLU A 298 -11.15 -0.86 12.14
CA GLU A 298 -10.90 0.11 13.22
C GLU A 298 -10.40 1.46 12.68
N TYR A 299 -9.49 1.42 11.69
CA TYR A 299 -8.93 2.59 11.01
C TYR A 299 -9.91 3.34 10.09
N ASP A 300 -11.09 2.76 9.82
CA ASP A 300 -12.16 3.41 9.04
C ASP A 300 -13.07 4.29 9.92
N ASN A 301 -12.87 4.32 11.24
CA ASN A 301 -13.58 5.24 12.15
C ASN A 301 -12.77 6.50 12.40
N ASP A 302 -13.37 7.51 13.02
CA ASP A 302 -12.57 8.65 13.48
C ASP A 302 -11.58 8.19 14.54
N ASN A 303 -10.33 8.44 14.25
CA ASN A 303 -9.21 8.01 15.06
C ASN A 303 -8.00 8.90 14.77
N ILE A 304 -7.05 8.85 15.68
CA ILE A 304 -5.75 9.48 15.52
C ILE A 304 -4.70 8.37 15.48
N GLN A 305 -3.88 8.33 14.45
CA GLN A 305 -2.72 7.45 14.38
C GLN A 305 -1.44 8.26 14.62
N LEU A 306 -0.57 7.73 15.47
CA LEU A 306 0.71 8.33 15.83
C LEU A 306 1.82 7.43 15.34
N TYR A 307 2.78 8.01 14.65
CA TYR A 307 3.94 7.31 14.12
C TYR A 307 5.23 7.89 14.70
N PHE A 308 6.11 7.03 15.19
CA PHE A 308 7.42 7.42 15.71
C PHE A 308 8.51 6.61 15.01
N ASN A 309 9.35 7.27 14.23
CA ASN A 309 10.51 6.68 13.59
C ASN A 309 11.77 6.99 14.40
N ARG A 310 12.15 6.04 15.26
CA ARG A 310 13.33 6.14 16.12
C ARG A 310 14.61 5.64 15.47
N ARG A 311 14.54 5.26 14.20
CA ARG A 311 15.73 4.86 13.48
C ARG A 311 16.73 6.01 13.48
N ARG A 312 18.01 5.64 13.49
CA ARG A 312 19.08 6.60 13.26
C ARG A 312 18.82 7.32 11.93
N GLU A 313 19.25 8.57 11.85
CA GLU A 313 18.94 9.46 10.74
C GLU A 313 19.33 8.87 9.35
N GLU A 314 20.33 7.99 9.28
CA GLU A 314 20.78 7.33 8.05
C GLU A 314 19.77 6.31 7.49
N PHE A 315 18.76 5.97 8.30
CA PHE A 315 17.70 5.02 7.97
C PHE A 315 16.31 5.66 7.93
N ARG A 316 16.17 6.97 8.13
CA ARG A 316 14.84 7.61 8.11
C ARG A 316 14.25 7.66 6.72
N ASN A 317 15.09 7.64 5.69
CA ASN A 317 14.69 7.65 4.29
C ASN A 317 14.34 6.25 3.73
N VAL A 318 14.23 5.24 4.60
CA VAL A 318 13.75 3.89 4.25
C VAL A 318 12.23 3.86 4.44
N ASP A 319 11.48 3.49 3.40
CA ASP A 319 10.01 3.51 3.40
C ASP A 319 9.33 2.35 4.11
N VAL A 320 10.14 1.44 4.64
CA VAL A 320 9.68 0.28 5.37
C VAL A 320 9.51 0.59 6.85
N LEU A 321 8.37 0.21 7.43
CA LEU A 321 8.20 0.09 8.87
C LEU A 321 9.07 -1.07 9.41
N THR A 322 10.09 -0.72 10.19
CA THR A 322 10.96 -1.68 10.87
C THR A 322 10.63 -1.76 12.37
N ASP A 323 11.36 -2.57 13.12
CA ASP A 323 11.28 -2.70 14.59
C ASP A 323 11.54 -1.40 15.38
N GLN A 324 11.95 -0.32 14.70
CA GLN A 324 12.20 1.00 15.28
C GLN A 324 11.23 2.07 14.74
N VAL A 325 10.19 1.66 14.02
CA VAL A 325 9.06 2.53 13.67
C VAL A 325 7.85 2.06 14.45
N TYR A 326 7.39 2.89 15.38
CA TYR A 326 6.28 2.60 16.28
C TYR A 326 5.02 3.26 15.73
N SER A 327 3.93 2.49 15.61
CA SER A 327 2.62 2.99 15.20
C SER A 327 1.57 2.66 16.25
N ILE A 328 0.81 3.67 16.67
CA ILE A 328 -0.23 3.59 17.69
C ILE A 328 -1.49 4.26 17.14
N MET A 329 -2.63 3.57 17.18
CA MET A 329 -3.94 4.18 16.94
C MET A 329 -4.62 4.54 18.27
N LEU A 330 -5.13 5.75 18.36
CA LEU A 330 -5.92 6.29 19.44
C LEU A 330 -7.36 6.46 18.96
N LYS A 331 -8.30 5.85 19.68
CA LYS A 331 -9.71 5.84 19.30
C LYS A 331 -10.60 6.18 20.48
N GLY A 332 -11.62 6.99 20.20
CA GLY A 332 -12.66 7.34 21.16
C GLY A 332 -13.58 6.16 21.49
N GLY A 333 -14.19 6.23 22.67
CA GLY A 333 -15.19 5.26 23.11
C GLY A 333 -16.51 5.37 22.35
N SER A 334 -17.21 4.25 22.16
CA SER A 334 -18.57 4.20 21.61
C SER A 334 -19.51 3.43 22.56
N ASN A 335 -20.74 3.92 22.76
CA ASN A 335 -21.80 3.20 23.49
C ASN A 335 -21.39 2.67 24.88
N GLY A 336 -20.75 3.51 25.70
CA GLY A 336 -20.31 3.13 27.06
C GLY A 336 -18.93 2.47 27.13
N ASN A 337 -18.28 2.21 25.98
CA ASN A 337 -16.88 1.81 25.96
C ASN A 337 -15.96 3.00 26.26
N VAL A 338 -14.83 2.73 26.91
CA VAL A 338 -13.78 3.72 27.13
C VAL A 338 -12.92 3.91 25.88
N SER A 339 -12.27 5.08 25.79
CA SER A 339 -11.26 5.33 24.76
C SER A 339 -10.12 4.31 24.88
N LYS A 340 -9.53 3.90 23.75
CA LYS A 340 -8.48 2.86 23.72
C LYS A 340 -7.33 3.25 22.81
N ALA A 341 -6.12 2.83 23.21
CA ALA A 341 -4.94 2.81 22.35
C ALA A 341 -4.74 1.39 21.78
N ILE A 342 -4.35 1.29 20.51
CA ILE A 342 -4.11 0.04 19.79
C ILE A 342 -2.70 0.08 19.21
N ALA A 343 -1.92 -0.97 19.45
CA ALA A 343 -0.62 -1.14 18.84
C ALA A 343 -0.81 -1.64 17.40
N MET A 344 -0.33 -0.88 16.43
CA MET A 344 -0.43 -1.23 15.01
C MET A 344 0.82 -2.02 14.57
N THR A 345 1.98 -1.65 15.13
CA THR A 345 3.25 -2.34 14.93
C THR A 345 3.63 -3.21 16.13
N LYS A 346 4.26 -4.37 15.87
CA LYS A 346 4.74 -5.32 16.90
C LYS A 346 5.79 -4.76 17.87
N CYS A 347 6.44 -3.65 17.53
CA CYS A 347 7.50 -3.05 18.35
C CYS A 347 6.98 -2.24 19.56
N VAL A 348 5.67 -1.93 19.60
CA VAL A 348 5.03 -1.30 20.76
C VAL A 348 4.93 -2.32 21.89
N LYS A 349 5.66 -2.08 22.99
CA LYS A 349 5.90 -3.11 24.03
C LYS A 349 4.82 -3.21 25.11
N ASP A 350 4.18 -2.10 25.43
CA ASP A 350 3.21 -2.00 26.53
C ASP A 350 2.14 -0.96 26.20
N ILE A 351 1.19 -1.34 25.35
CA ILE A 351 0.09 -0.45 24.96
C ILE A 351 -0.79 -0.05 26.16
N THR A 352 -0.84 -0.88 27.20
CA THR A 352 -1.67 -0.66 28.39
C THR A 352 -1.16 0.47 29.29
N GLY A 353 0.11 0.85 29.15
CA GLY A 353 0.69 2.00 29.84
C GLY A 353 0.23 3.35 29.28
N ILE A 354 -0.39 3.41 28.11
CA ILE A 354 -0.85 4.66 27.49
C ILE A 354 -2.15 5.12 28.13
N SER A 355 -2.15 6.34 28.65
CA SER A 355 -3.36 6.98 29.15
C SER A 355 -4.02 7.79 28.03
N LEU A 356 -5.30 7.55 27.76
CA LEU A 356 -6.04 8.23 26.69
C LEU A 356 -7.40 8.72 27.18
N SER A 357 -7.70 9.98 26.89
CA SER A 357 -9.04 10.55 26.98
C SER A 357 -9.41 11.17 25.64
N MET A 358 -10.57 10.78 25.10
CA MET A 358 -11.16 11.41 23.92
C MET A 358 -12.62 11.72 24.20
N ASN A 359 -13.02 12.97 23.98
CA ASN A 359 -14.37 13.45 24.28
C ASN A 359 -14.93 14.18 23.07
N LYS A 360 -16.12 13.79 22.64
CA LYS A 360 -16.85 14.53 21.60
C LYS A 360 -17.22 15.92 22.12
N THR A 361 -17.20 16.89 21.22
CA THR A 361 -17.62 18.26 21.41
C THR A 361 -18.69 18.61 20.36
N ASP A 362 -19.27 19.79 20.44
CA ASP A 362 -20.26 20.25 19.46
C ASP A 362 -19.67 20.49 18.06
N THR A 363 -18.33 20.56 17.95
CA THR A 363 -17.61 20.88 16.71
C THR A 363 -16.60 19.82 16.29
N GLY A 364 -16.61 18.64 16.93
CA GLY A 364 -15.62 17.59 16.70
C GLY A 364 -15.28 16.84 17.99
N TYR A 365 -14.01 16.76 18.37
CA TYR A 365 -13.58 16.11 19.61
C TYR A 365 -12.24 16.62 20.16
N ASP A 366 -12.09 16.54 21.48
CA ASP A 366 -10.83 16.77 22.17
C ASP A 366 -10.12 15.45 22.47
N MET A 367 -8.80 15.42 22.37
CA MET A 367 -7.96 14.28 22.71
C MET A 367 -6.82 14.70 23.64
N CYS A 368 -6.58 13.89 24.67
CA CYS A 368 -5.39 13.95 25.49
C CYS A 368 -4.81 12.53 25.63
N ALA A 369 -3.57 12.36 25.20
CA ALA A 369 -2.82 11.11 25.32
C ALA A 369 -1.52 11.36 26.06
N ASP A 370 -1.24 10.54 27.07
CA ASP A 370 0.06 10.46 27.73
C ASP A 370 0.69 9.12 27.40
N ILE A 371 1.82 9.17 26.69
CA ILE A 371 2.51 8.00 26.13
C ILE A 371 3.83 7.84 26.87
N PRO A 372 3.94 6.91 27.83
CA PRO A 372 5.21 6.61 28.47
C PRO A 372 6.26 6.21 27.44
N PHE A 373 7.49 6.72 27.58
CA PHE A 373 8.52 6.43 26.59
C PHE A 373 8.85 4.94 26.48
N HIS A 374 8.67 4.15 27.54
CA HIS A 374 8.89 2.70 27.48
C HIS A 374 7.95 1.98 26.50
N CYS A 375 6.77 2.54 26.22
CA CYS A 375 5.84 2.03 25.20
C CYS A 375 6.43 2.13 23.79
N ILE A 376 7.27 3.15 23.54
CA ILE A 376 7.86 3.52 22.25
C ILE A 376 9.40 3.45 22.24
N GLY A 377 9.94 2.43 22.91
CA GLY A 377 11.36 2.07 22.84
C GLY A 377 12.28 2.69 23.89
N GLY A 378 11.74 3.49 24.81
CA GLY A 378 12.48 4.11 25.93
C GLY A 378 12.70 5.61 25.76
N LYS A 379 13.13 6.26 26.84
CA LYS A 379 13.29 7.72 26.94
C LYS A 379 14.31 8.25 25.91
N PRO A 380 14.03 9.36 25.20
CA PRO A 380 15.00 10.01 24.34
C PRO A 380 16.14 10.64 25.15
N SER A 381 17.34 10.62 24.57
CA SER A 381 18.47 11.41 25.03
C SER A 381 18.25 12.88 24.69
N LYS A 382 18.86 13.78 25.45
CA LYS A 382 18.84 15.22 25.11
C LYS A 382 19.47 15.44 23.73
N GLY A 383 18.78 16.14 22.84
CA GLY A 383 19.17 16.35 21.45
C GLY A 383 18.88 15.17 20.52
N GLU A 384 18.27 14.09 21.01
CA GLU A 384 17.81 13.00 20.17
C GLU A 384 16.68 13.51 19.28
N ILE A 385 16.71 13.09 18.01
CA ILE A 385 15.70 13.46 17.03
C ILE A 385 14.94 12.19 16.70
N TRP A 386 13.62 12.24 16.67
CA TRP A 386 12.76 11.17 16.16
C TRP A 386 12.03 11.68 14.92
N GLY A 387 11.80 10.79 13.94
CA GLY A 387 10.76 11.06 12.96
C GLY A 387 9.40 10.92 13.64
N PHE A 388 8.45 11.78 13.29
CA PHE A 388 7.10 11.78 13.85
C PHE A 388 6.09 12.17 12.79
N ASP A 389 4.97 11.46 12.75
CA ASP A 389 3.78 11.99 12.10
C ASP A 389 2.53 11.68 12.91
N LEU A 390 1.50 12.49 12.64
CA LEU A 390 0.18 12.36 13.19
C LEU A 390 -0.83 12.33 12.06
N VAL A 391 -1.70 11.32 12.07
CA VAL A 391 -2.72 11.11 11.05
C VAL A 391 -4.09 11.11 11.71
N ILE A 392 -5.05 11.82 11.13
CA ILE A 392 -6.44 11.87 11.58
C ILE A 392 -7.31 11.27 10.49
N SER A 393 -8.03 10.19 10.81
CA SER A 393 -9.03 9.63 9.92
C SER A 393 -10.37 10.29 10.19
N ASP A 394 -11.12 10.55 9.13
CA ASP A 394 -12.43 11.20 9.17
C ASP A 394 -13.47 10.36 8.42
N ARG A 395 -14.59 10.09 9.08
CA ARG A 395 -15.74 9.39 8.52
C ARG A 395 -17.06 10.03 8.92
N ASP A 396 -17.66 10.75 7.98
CA ASP A 396 -19.02 11.26 8.14
C ASP A 396 -20.09 10.18 7.94
N CYS A 397 -19.85 9.16 7.11
CA CYS A 397 -20.89 8.18 6.78
C CYS A 397 -20.37 6.83 6.29
N GLY A 398 -21.30 5.89 6.08
CA GLY A 398 -20.99 4.56 5.56
C GLY A 398 -20.04 3.76 6.46
N VAL A 399 -19.23 2.91 5.85
CA VAL A 399 -18.31 2.00 6.55
C VAL A 399 -16.83 2.29 6.25
N ARG A 400 -16.52 3.30 5.43
CA ARG A 400 -15.16 3.65 5.01
C ARG A 400 -14.87 5.10 5.36
N ARG A 401 -13.66 5.41 5.81
CA ARG A 401 -13.24 6.81 6.00
C ARG A 401 -13.22 7.57 4.67
N GLU A 402 -13.49 8.86 4.73
CA GLU A 402 -13.68 9.72 3.57
C GLU A 402 -12.51 10.69 3.36
N LEU A 403 -11.92 11.19 4.45
CA LEU A 403 -10.75 12.06 4.47
C LEU A 403 -9.67 11.55 5.43
N ILE A 404 -8.45 12.00 5.18
CA ILE A 404 -7.30 11.73 6.03
C ILE A 404 -6.48 13.02 6.15
N ALA A 405 -6.27 13.49 7.37
CA ALA A 405 -5.40 14.64 7.64
C ALA A 405 -4.04 14.16 8.16
N TYR A 406 -2.95 14.80 7.75
CA TYR A 406 -1.59 14.53 8.22
C TYR A 406 -0.98 15.77 8.84
N TRP A 407 -0.12 15.63 9.83
CA TRP A 407 0.66 16.75 10.34
C TRP A 407 1.79 17.13 9.39
N SER A 408 2.53 16.14 8.89
CA SER A 408 3.73 16.36 8.08
C SER A 408 3.76 15.55 6.79
N GLY A 409 3.20 14.33 6.80
CA GLY A 409 3.38 13.37 5.72
C GLY A 409 2.38 13.44 4.57
N ALA A 410 1.56 14.49 4.49
CA ALA A 410 0.60 14.66 3.41
C ALA A 410 1.31 14.89 2.07
N LEU A 411 0.81 14.25 1.02
CA LEU A 411 1.05 14.68 -0.35
C LEU A 411 -0.20 15.39 -0.86
N PRO A 412 -0.15 16.69 -1.13
CA PRO A 412 -1.32 17.46 -1.53
C PRO A 412 -2.03 16.81 -2.72
N LYS A 413 -3.35 16.59 -2.58
CA LYS A 413 -4.22 15.98 -3.61
C LYS A 413 -3.94 14.50 -3.90
N GLU A 414 -3.08 13.84 -3.12
CA GLU A 414 -2.92 12.39 -3.18
C GLU A 414 -4.26 11.73 -2.86
N ARG A 415 -4.61 10.73 -3.66
CA ARG A 415 -5.71 9.84 -3.34
C ARG A 415 -5.11 8.65 -2.63
N THR A 416 -5.38 8.56 -1.34
CA THR A 416 -4.82 7.50 -0.50
C THR A 416 -5.93 6.57 -0.07
N TYR A 417 -5.81 5.31 -0.50
CA TYR A 417 -6.51 4.21 0.13
C TYR A 417 -5.47 3.54 1.03
N MET A 418 -5.35 3.94 2.31
CA MET A 418 -4.50 3.14 3.20
C MET A 418 -5.25 1.81 3.39
N CYS A 419 -4.74 0.77 2.75
CA CYS A 419 -5.33 -0.56 2.70
C CYS A 419 -4.72 -1.39 3.83
N GLY A 420 -4.83 -0.87 5.06
CA GLY A 420 -4.27 -1.54 6.23
C GLY A 420 -3.98 -0.60 7.38
N GLU A 421 -3.52 -1.23 8.46
CA GLU A 421 -3.14 -0.62 9.73
C GLU A 421 -1.79 0.15 9.63
N ASP A 422 -0.99 -0.08 8.57
CA ASP A 422 0.46 0.14 8.57
C ASP A 422 1.05 0.80 7.29
N ASP A 423 0.29 1.56 6.50
CA ASP A 423 0.74 2.05 5.17
C ASP A 423 1.36 3.47 5.16
N HIS A 424 1.72 4.05 6.30
CA HIS A 424 2.26 5.42 6.32
C HIS A 424 3.79 5.44 6.13
N ASP A 425 4.23 5.98 4.98
CA ASP A 425 5.64 6.06 4.55
C ASP A 425 6.51 6.88 5.53
N PRO A 426 7.43 6.23 6.28
CA PRO A 426 8.30 6.90 7.26
C PRO A 426 9.22 7.98 6.72
N ARG A 427 9.43 8.02 5.40
CA ARG A 427 10.20 9.09 4.73
C ARG A 427 9.50 10.44 4.81
N ARG A 428 8.19 10.43 5.05
CA ARG A 428 7.33 11.61 5.04
C ARG A 428 7.12 12.20 6.44
N PHE A 429 7.63 11.52 7.47
CA PHE A 429 7.47 11.98 8.84
C PHE A 429 8.27 13.26 9.06
N GLY A 430 7.66 14.22 9.75
CA GLY A 430 8.32 15.38 10.33
C GLY A 430 9.27 14.96 11.46
N LEU A 431 9.78 15.94 12.19
CA LEU A 431 10.81 15.70 13.21
C LEU A 431 10.36 16.19 14.58
N LEU A 432 10.56 15.35 15.60
CA LEU A 432 10.55 15.77 17.01
C LEU A 432 11.97 15.88 17.51
N MET A 433 12.27 16.99 18.17
CA MET A 433 13.58 17.29 18.77
C MET A 433 13.43 17.37 20.28
N PHE A 434 14.13 16.48 21.00
CA PHE A 434 14.08 16.34 22.45
C PHE A 434 15.22 17.03 23.19
#